data_AF-A0A1H6RLU7-F1
#
_entry.id   AF-A0A1H6RLU7-F1
#
_cell.length_a   1.000
_cell.length_b   1.000
_cell.length_c   1.000
_cell.angle_alpha   90.00
_cell.angle_beta   90.00
_cell.angle_gamma   90.00
#
_symmetry.space_group_name_H-M   'P 1'
#
loop_
_entity.id
_entity.type
_entity.pdbx_description
1 polymer ?
#
loop_
_entity_poly.entity_id
_entity_poly.type
_entity_poly.pdbx_seq_one_letter_code
_entity_poly.pdbx_strand_id
1 'polypeptide(L)'
;MKKIKIIYSTLGTLFIALAVTAFRLASLGTDPYSTFNLGFSMLLNMEFGVFLTISSLLMLIYIFFANRALIGIGTIINIFLVGNLSDVFVNFIKDGFGTFEGLAFRLILSALGVVSMSMGAALYIEAKEGVAPYDAMPIILSDKAGISYRLSRVIVDVSLVIIGFSLGAGLGINTVITAFFLGPFIQFFRNIFEKDLNTKALRYATKK
;
A
#
# COMPACT_ATOMS: atom_id res chain seq x y z
N MET A 1 -3.27 23.38 9.74
CA MET A 1 -3.37 21.97 10.20
C MET A 1 -3.79 21.00 9.08
N LYS A 2 -4.91 21.22 8.37
CA LYS A 2 -5.34 20.35 7.24
C LYS A 2 -4.32 20.22 6.11
N LYS A 3 -3.66 21.33 5.71
CA LYS A 3 -2.59 21.34 4.70
C LYS A 3 -1.41 20.42 5.07
N ILE A 4 -0.99 20.42 6.34
CA ILE A 4 0.13 19.62 6.83
C ILE A 4 -0.19 18.12 6.73
N LYS A 5 -1.40 17.72 7.15
CA LYS A 5 -1.83 16.33 7.06
C LYS A 5 -1.93 15.82 5.62
N ILE A 6 -2.43 16.66 4.70
CA ILE A 6 -2.46 16.33 3.27
C ILE A 6 -1.03 16.12 2.74
N ILE A 7 -0.08 16.98 3.11
CA ILE A 7 1.34 16.81 2.73
C ILE A 7 1.88 15.47 3.22
N TYR A 8 1.64 15.11 4.49
CA TYR A 8 2.07 13.82 5.04
C TYR A 8 1.41 12.62 4.33
N SER A 9 0.12 12.70 4.02
CA SER A 9 -0.58 11.65 3.28
C SER A 9 -0.03 11.51 1.85
N THR A 10 0.24 12.62 1.16
CA THR A 10 0.85 12.62 -0.18
C THR A 10 2.27 12.07 -0.15
N LEU A 11 3.10 12.49 0.80
CA LEU A 11 4.46 11.95 0.97
C LEU A 11 4.42 10.46 1.28
N GLY A 12 3.54 10.03 2.20
CA GLY A 12 3.34 8.61 2.49
C GLY A 12 2.95 7.82 1.24
N THR A 13 2.02 8.37 0.43
CA THR A 13 1.61 7.78 -0.85
C THR A 13 2.76 7.70 -1.86
N LEU A 14 3.63 8.70 -1.91
CA LEU A 14 4.82 8.69 -2.77
C LEU A 14 5.81 7.58 -2.36
N PHE A 15 6.06 7.43 -1.06
CA PHE A 15 6.91 6.34 -0.55
C PHE A 15 6.31 4.95 -0.83
N ILE A 16 4.98 4.80 -0.71
CA ILE A 16 4.27 3.57 -1.10
C ILE A 16 4.45 3.32 -2.60
N ALA A 17 4.28 4.33 -3.46
CA ALA A 17 4.48 4.18 -4.91
C ALA A 17 5.91 3.75 -5.26
N LEU A 18 6.92 4.38 -4.64
CA LEU A 18 8.33 4.01 -4.79
C LEU A 18 8.60 2.57 -4.33
N ALA A 19 7.96 2.14 -3.24
CA ALA A 19 8.08 0.77 -2.78
C ALA A 19 7.51 -0.24 -3.77
N VAL A 20 6.31 0.03 -4.30
CA VAL A 20 5.68 -0.82 -5.32
C VAL A 20 6.55 -0.87 -6.58
N THR A 21 7.11 0.26 -7.02
CA THR A 21 8.10 0.30 -8.10
C THR A 21 9.30 -0.58 -7.82
N ALA A 22 9.91 -0.46 -6.64
CA ALA A 22 11.07 -1.25 -6.26
C ALA A 22 10.75 -2.76 -6.26
N PHE A 23 9.58 -3.16 -5.75
CA PHE A 23 9.16 -4.57 -5.78
C PHE A 23 8.92 -5.09 -7.21
N ARG A 24 8.30 -4.27 -8.06
CA ARG A 24 8.06 -4.62 -9.48
C ARG A 24 9.35 -4.75 -10.26
N LEU A 25 10.32 -3.84 -10.05
CA LEU A 25 11.64 -3.92 -10.69
C LEU A 25 12.45 -5.10 -10.14
N ALA A 26 12.39 -5.35 -8.83
CA ALA A 26 13.05 -6.49 -8.22
C ALA A 26 12.48 -7.82 -8.74
N SER A 27 11.22 -7.88 -9.21
CA SER A 27 10.59 -9.12 -9.71
C SER A 27 10.70 -10.30 -8.73
N LEU A 28 10.75 -10.03 -7.42
CA LEU A 28 10.93 -11.02 -6.35
C LEU A 28 9.63 -11.19 -5.53
N GLY A 29 8.48 -11.01 -6.21
CA GLY A 29 7.16 -10.86 -5.59
C GLY A 29 6.87 -9.42 -5.16
N THR A 30 5.64 -9.19 -4.72
CA THR A 30 5.14 -7.89 -4.22
C THR A 30 4.23 -8.09 -3.00
N ASP A 31 3.69 -7.01 -2.44
CA ASP A 31 2.68 -7.08 -1.37
C ASP A 31 1.35 -7.72 -1.86
N PRO A 32 0.47 -8.17 -0.95
CA PRO A 32 -0.78 -8.85 -1.31
C PRO A 32 -1.66 -8.10 -2.30
N TYR A 33 -1.81 -6.79 -2.12
CA TYR A 33 -2.67 -5.98 -2.98
C TYR A 33 -2.04 -5.78 -4.35
N SER A 34 -0.73 -5.49 -4.41
CA SER A 34 -0.01 -5.42 -5.68
C SER A 34 0.01 -6.77 -6.41
N THR A 35 0.08 -7.90 -5.69
CA THR A 35 0.06 -9.25 -6.28
C THR A 35 -1.28 -9.52 -6.97
N PHE A 36 -2.39 -9.20 -6.30
CA PHE A 36 -3.72 -9.27 -6.89
C PHE A 36 -3.85 -8.42 -8.16
N ASN A 37 -3.40 -7.16 -8.08
CA ASN A 37 -3.52 -6.23 -9.21
C ASN A 37 -2.60 -6.58 -10.38
N LEU A 38 -1.40 -7.11 -10.11
CA LEU A 38 -0.51 -7.62 -11.16
C LEU A 38 -1.14 -8.80 -11.90
N GLY A 39 -1.77 -9.74 -11.19
CA GLY A 39 -2.43 -10.89 -11.82
C GLY A 39 -3.52 -10.49 -12.79
N PHE A 40 -4.39 -9.56 -12.39
CA PHE A 40 -5.43 -9.03 -13.28
C PHE A 40 -4.88 -8.14 -14.39
N SER A 41 -3.85 -7.34 -14.12
CA SER A 41 -3.16 -6.53 -15.14
C SER A 41 -2.59 -7.41 -16.25
N MET A 42 -2.00 -8.57 -15.90
CA MET A 42 -1.54 -9.56 -16.87
C MET A 42 -2.71 -10.23 -17.62
N LEU A 43 -3.76 -10.65 -16.91
CA LEU A 43 -4.94 -11.28 -17.52
C LEU A 43 -5.63 -10.37 -18.54
N LEU A 44 -5.77 -9.07 -18.22
CA LEU A 44 -6.50 -8.10 -19.02
C LEU A 44 -5.62 -7.33 -20.01
N ASN A 45 -4.30 -7.59 -20.03
CA ASN A 45 -3.31 -6.83 -20.81
C ASN A 45 -3.40 -5.32 -20.60
N MET A 46 -3.56 -4.91 -19.34
CA MET A 46 -3.64 -3.49 -18.93
C MET A 46 -2.39 -3.11 -18.14
N GLU A 47 -2.05 -1.82 -18.15
CA GLU A 47 -1.03 -1.30 -17.26
C GLU A 47 -1.41 -1.52 -15.79
N PHE A 48 -0.41 -1.84 -14.97
CA PHE A 48 -0.60 -2.16 -13.56
C PHE A 48 -1.29 -1.02 -12.80
N GLY A 49 -0.86 0.22 -13.02
CA GLY A 49 -1.38 1.40 -12.35
C GLY A 49 -2.82 1.72 -12.75
N VAL A 50 -3.20 1.48 -14.00
CA VAL A 50 -4.58 1.61 -14.47
C VAL A 50 -5.47 0.61 -13.74
N PHE A 51 -5.09 -0.67 -13.73
CA PHE A 51 -5.89 -1.68 -13.04
C PHE A 51 -5.92 -1.46 -11.51
N LEU A 52 -4.81 -1.07 -10.90
CA LEU A 52 -4.76 -0.70 -9.47
C LEU A 52 -5.74 0.44 -9.16
N THR A 53 -5.83 1.44 -10.03
CA THR A 53 -6.79 2.54 -9.89
C THR A 53 -8.23 2.01 -9.96
N ILE A 54 -8.55 1.17 -10.94
CA ILE A 54 -9.88 0.55 -11.09
C ILE A 54 -10.23 -0.30 -9.87
N SER A 55 -9.34 -1.18 -9.43
CA SER A 55 -9.53 -2.01 -8.24
C SER A 55 -9.78 -1.16 -6.99
N SER A 56 -9.00 -0.09 -6.81
CA SER A 56 -9.15 0.83 -5.68
C SER A 56 -10.47 1.60 -5.73
N LEU A 57 -10.96 1.95 -6.93
CA LEU A 57 -12.28 2.57 -7.12
C LEU A 57 -13.42 1.59 -6.81
N LEU A 58 -13.31 0.33 -7.22
CA LEU A 58 -14.29 -0.71 -6.87
C LEU A 58 -14.35 -0.94 -5.35
N MET A 59 -13.18 -0.98 -4.70
CA MET A 59 -13.08 -1.02 -3.25
C MET A 59 -13.69 0.24 -2.60
N LEU A 60 -13.46 1.43 -3.16
CA LEU A 60 -14.06 2.66 -2.66
C LEU A 60 -15.59 2.64 -2.70
N ILE A 61 -16.17 2.12 -3.79
CA ILE A 61 -17.63 1.93 -3.91
C ILE A 61 -18.13 1.03 -2.77
N TYR A 62 -17.47 -0.09 -2.51
CA TYR A 62 -17.83 -0.97 -1.40
C TYR A 62 -17.71 -0.26 -0.04
N ILE A 63 -16.62 0.46 0.20
CA ILE A 63 -16.39 1.23 1.44
C ILE A 63 -17.48 2.29 1.61
N PHE A 64 -17.93 2.93 0.53
CA PHE A 64 -19.00 3.93 0.60
C PHE A 64 -20.33 3.36 1.10
N PHE A 65 -20.63 2.08 0.84
CA PHE A 65 -21.81 1.43 1.40
C PHE A 65 -21.56 0.82 2.78
N ALA A 66 -20.33 0.37 3.06
CA ALA A 66 -20.00 -0.33 4.29
C ALA A 66 -19.61 0.59 5.46
N ASN A 67 -18.74 1.58 5.24
CA ASN A 67 -18.28 2.52 6.25
C ASN A 67 -17.68 3.79 5.61
N ARG A 68 -18.53 4.81 5.40
CA ARG A 68 -18.14 6.09 4.78
C ARG A 68 -17.12 6.88 5.59
N ALA A 69 -17.01 6.64 6.90
CA ALA A 69 -16.08 7.37 7.76
C ALA A 69 -14.60 7.07 7.44
N LEU A 70 -14.34 5.96 6.74
CA LEU A 70 -12.99 5.60 6.29
C LEU A 70 -12.54 6.37 5.04
N ILE A 71 -13.45 7.07 4.37
CA ILE A 71 -13.16 7.80 3.13
C ILE A 71 -12.74 9.23 3.47
N GLY A 72 -11.54 9.62 3.00
CA GLY A 72 -11.05 10.98 3.12
C GLY A 72 -10.23 11.43 1.90
N ILE A 73 -9.69 12.64 1.97
CA ILE A 73 -8.88 13.21 0.88
C ILE A 73 -7.65 12.33 0.61
N GLY A 74 -7.02 11.78 1.66
CA GLY A 74 -5.91 10.85 1.54
C GLY A 74 -6.27 9.56 0.81
N THR A 75 -7.53 9.10 0.92
CA THR A 75 -8.02 7.94 0.15
C THR A 75 -8.01 8.23 -1.35
N ILE A 76 -8.49 9.40 -1.76
CA ILE A 76 -8.52 9.82 -3.16
C ILE A 76 -7.10 9.98 -3.70
N ILE A 77 -6.22 10.64 -2.94
CA ILE A 77 -4.80 10.79 -3.29
C ILE A 77 -4.16 9.42 -3.52
N ASN A 78 -4.42 8.46 -2.62
CA ASN A 78 -3.87 7.11 -2.72
C ASN A 78 -4.35 6.37 -3.97
N ILE A 79 -5.65 6.40 -4.26
CA ILE A 79 -6.26 5.73 -5.42
C ILE A 79 -5.57 6.13 -6.73
N PHE A 80 -5.35 7.43 -6.92
CA PHE A 80 -4.83 7.93 -8.20
C PHE A 80 -3.30 7.99 -8.26
N LEU A 81 -2.59 8.13 -7.14
CA LEU A 81 -1.14 8.30 -7.18
C LEU A 81 -0.36 6.98 -7.11
N VAL A 82 -0.76 6.00 -6.29
CA VAL A 82 0.12 4.83 -6.04
C VAL A 82 0.45 4.09 -7.32
N GLY A 83 -0.57 3.70 -8.07
CA GLY A 83 -0.40 2.89 -9.29
C GLY A 83 0.26 3.67 -10.42
N ASN A 84 -0.29 4.84 -10.72
CA ASN A 84 0.18 5.66 -11.84
C ASN A 84 1.62 6.16 -11.62
N LEU A 85 1.98 6.61 -10.40
CA LEU A 85 3.37 6.95 -10.12
C LEU A 85 4.27 5.71 -10.19
N SER A 86 3.78 4.55 -9.77
CA SER A 86 4.58 3.33 -9.87
C SER A 86 4.92 2.99 -11.31
N ASP A 87 3.95 3.06 -12.23
CA ASP A 87 4.19 2.85 -13.67
C ASP A 87 5.17 3.87 -14.25
N VAL A 88 4.97 5.16 -13.93
CA VAL A 88 5.89 6.23 -14.36
C VAL A 88 7.32 5.94 -13.90
N PHE A 89 7.52 5.58 -12.62
CA PHE A 89 8.87 5.30 -12.10
C PHE A 89 9.47 4.02 -12.69
N VAL A 90 8.67 2.96 -12.90
CA VAL A 90 9.16 1.74 -13.55
C VAL A 90 9.65 2.05 -14.96
N ASN A 91 8.86 2.77 -15.75
CA ASN A 91 9.21 3.12 -17.13
C ASN A 91 10.42 4.06 -17.15
N PHE A 92 10.43 5.11 -16.33
CA PHE A 92 11.57 6.03 -16.21
C PHE A 92 12.88 5.32 -15.88
N ILE A 93 12.85 4.37 -14.94
CA ILE A 93 14.05 3.62 -14.54
C ILE A 93 14.49 2.66 -15.66
N LYS A 94 13.56 1.96 -16.31
CA LYS A 94 13.88 1.04 -17.41
C LYS A 94 14.45 1.78 -18.62
N ASP A 95 13.86 2.91 -18.98
CA ASP A 95 14.29 3.70 -20.14
C ASP A 95 15.65 4.38 -19.89
N GLY A 96 15.90 4.84 -18.65
CA GLY A 96 17.14 5.53 -18.30
C GLY A 96 18.31 4.62 -17.94
N PHE A 97 18.05 3.48 -17.28
CA PHE A 97 19.09 2.62 -16.69
C PHE A 97 19.04 1.16 -17.16
N GLY A 98 18.04 0.77 -17.96
CA GLY A 98 17.85 -0.60 -18.43
C GLY A 98 17.27 -1.55 -17.39
N THR A 99 17.38 -2.85 -17.66
CA THR A 99 16.91 -3.92 -16.77
C THR A 99 18.02 -4.41 -15.86
N PHE A 100 17.73 -4.50 -14.56
CA PHE A 100 18.69 -4.99 -13.58
C PHE A 100 18.51 -6.49 -13.34
N GLU A 101 19.42 -7.31 -13.87
CA GLU A 101 19.29 -8.78 -13.83
C GLU A 101 19.99 -9.43 -12.63
N GLY A 102 20.95 -8.73 -11.99
CA GLY A 102 21.73 -9.27 -10.88
C GLY A 102 20.91 -9.50 -9.61
N LEU A 103 21.01 -10.69 -9.02
CA LEU A 103 20.31 -11.06 -7.78
C LEU A 103 20.60 -10.07 -6.64
N ALA A 104 21.86 -9.63 -6.50
CA ALA A 104 22.25 -8.65 -5.48
C ALA A 104 21.48 -7.32 -5.63
N PHE A 105 21.31 -6.82 -6.86
CA PHE A 105 20.57 -5.59 -7.12
C PHE A 105 19.08 -5.76 -6.81
N ARG A 106 18.50 -6.90 -7.21
CA ARG A 106 17.10 -7.24 -6.92
C ARG A 106 16.84 -7.30 -5.41
N LEU A 107 17.77 -7.86 -4.63
CA LEU A 107 17.69 -7.89 -3.17
C LEU A 107 17.82 -6.50 -2.54
N ILE A 108 18.71 -5.65 -3.07
CA ILE A 108 18.84 -4.25 -2.62
C ILE A 108 17.54 -3.49 -2.88
N LEU A 109 16.97 -3.60 -4.09
CA LEU A 109 15.68 -3.00 -4.43
C LEU A 109 14.57 -3.51 -3.52
N SER A 110 14.52 -4.83 -3.26
CA SER A 110 13.58 -5.42 -2.32
C SER A 110 13.71 -4.82 -0.92
N ALA A 111 14.93 -4.68 -0.39
CA ALA A 111 15.16 -4.09 0.93
C ALA A 111 14.71 -2.62 0.98
N LEU A 112 15.10 -1.82 -0.03
CA LEU A 112 14.65 -0.43 -0.17
C LEU A 112 13.13 -0.32 -0.30
N GLY A 113 12.51 -1.26 -1.01
CA GLY A 113 11.06 -1.36 -1.15
C GLY A 113 10.37 -1.62 0.18
N VAL A 114 10.85 -2.57 0.99
CA VAL A 114 10.28 -2.87 2.32
C VAL A 114 10.38 -1.67 3.25
N VAL A 115 11.54 -0.99 3.27
CA VAL A 115 11.75 0.22 4.07
C VAL A 115 10.81 1.33 3.61
N SER A 116 10.75 1.59 2.30
CA SER A 116 9.90 2.63 1.72
C SER A 116 8.41 2.34 1.94
N MET A 117 7.98 1.09 1.82
CA MET A 117 6.59 0.67 2.07
C MET A 117 6.22 0.93 3.52
N SER A 118 7.08 0.50 4.44
CA SER A 118 6.82 0.60 5.88
C SER A 118 6.79 2.06 6.33
N MET A 119 7.72 2.88 5.84
CA MET A 119 7.78 4.32 6.09
C MET A 119 6.57 5.04 5.49
N GLY A 120 6.24 4.75 4.23
CA GLY A 120 5.12 5.36 3.52
C GLY A 120 3.77 5.04 4.16
N ALA A 121 3.54 3.77 4.50
CA ALA A 121 2.35 3.33 5.21
C ALA A 121 2.24 3.98 6.60
N ALA A 122 3.35 4.08 7.36
CA ALA A 122 3.35 4.77 8.65
C ALA A 122 2.94 6.25 8.52
N LEU A 123 3.55 7.00 7.58
CA LEU A 123 3.21 8.40 7.32
C LEU A 123 1.75 8.57 6.87
N TYR A 124 1.29 7.69 5.99
CA TYR A 124 -0.08 7.72 5.48
C TYR A 124 -1.11 7.49 6.59
N ILE A 125 -0.87 6.49 7.45
CA ILE A 125 -1.75 6.17 8.60
C ILE A 125 -1.76 7.32 9.61
N GLU A 126 -0.61 7.88 9.96
CA GLU A 126 -0.52 8.97 10.94
C GLU A 126 -1.10 10.30 10.44
N ALA A 127 -1.18 10.50 9.12
CA ALA A 127 -1.83 11.68 8.55
C ALA A 127 -3.33 11.76 8.89
N LYS A 128 -4.02 10.62 9.09
CA LYS A 128 -5.44 10.53 9.48
C LYS A 128 -6.38 11.32 8.56
N GLU A 129 -6.13 11.32 7.26
CA GLU A 129 -6.95 12.00 6.24
C GLU A 129 -7.74 11.00 5.36
N GLY A 130 -8.03 9.81 5.90
CA GLY A 130 -8.67 8.70 5.20
C GLY A 130 -7.84 7.42 5.28
N VAL A 131 -8.45 6.30 4.94
CA VAL A 131 -7.81 4.98 4.87
C VAL A 131 -7.69 4.57 3.40
N ALA A 132 -6.58 3.95 3.01
CA ALA A 132 -6.41 3.43 1.67
C ALA A 132 -7.47 2.34 1.42
N PRO A 133 -8.05 2.21 0.20
CA PRO A 133 -9.17 1.30 0.00
C PRO A 133 -8.87 -0.16 0.37
N TYR A 134 -7.66 -0.62 0.07
CA TYR A 134 -7.18 -1.94 0.48
C TYR A 134 -7.10 -2.09 2.00
N ASP A 135 -6.56 -1.09 2.72
CA ASP A 135 -6.44 -1.13 4.19
C ASP A 135 -7.79 -1.02 4.91
N ALA A 136 -8.82 -0.50 4.24
CA ALA A 136 -10.17 -0.43 4.78
C ALA A 136 -10.89 -1.81 4.77
N MET A 137 -10.51 -2.74 3.87
CA MET A 137 -11.18 -4.05 3.78
C MET A 137 -11.06 -4.87 5.07
N PRO A 138 -9.87 -5.05 5.68
CA PRO A 138 -9.73 -5.76 6.95
C PRO A 138 -10.46 -5.09 8.12
N ILE A 139 -10.54 -3.75 8.13
CA ILE A 139 -11.28 -2.98 9.15
C ILE A 139 -12.76 -3.32 9.06
N ILE A 140 -13.34 -3.17 7.86
CA ILE A 140 -14.77 -3.45 7.62
C ILE A 140 -15.09 -4.92 7.91
N LEU A 141 -14.21 -5.85 7.53
CA LEU A 141 -14.40 -7.27 7.81
C LEU A 141 -14.36 -7.56 9.32
N SER A 142 -13.42 -6.97 10.05
CA SER A 142 -13.33 -7.11 11.51
C SER A 142 -14.60 -6.60 12.19
N ASP A 143 -15.08 -5.41 11.81
CA ASP A 143 -16.28 -4.79 12.37
C ASP A 143 -17.55 -5.61 12.07
N LYS A 144 -17.69 -6.14 10.85
CA LYS A 144 -18.89 -6.89 10.44
C LYS A 144 -18.92 -8.34 10.93
N ALA A 145 -17.77 -9.02 10.95
CA ALA A 145 -17.69 -10.44 11.31
C ALA A 145 -17.39 -10.67 12.80
N GLY A 146 -17.07 -9.62 13.57
CA GLY A 146 -16.75 -9.73 14.99
C GLY A 146 -15.44 -10.48 15.28
N ILE A 147 -14.57 -10.62 14.28
CA ILE A 147 -13.27 -11.28 14.40
C ILE A 147 -12.16 -10.25 14.61
N SER A 148 -11.02 -10.68 15.14
CA SER A 148 -9.87 -9.79 15.37
C SER A 148 -9.36 -9.16 14.07
N TYR A 149 -8.92 -7.89 14.13
CA TYR A 149 -8.31 -7.19 12.99
C TYR A 149 -7.14 -7.96 12.37
N ARG A 150 -6.31 -8.60 13.19
CA ARG A 150 -5.18 -9.43 12.73
C ARG A 150 -5.67 -10.57 11.85
N LEU A 151 -6.72 -11.28 12.28
CA LEU A 151 -7.30 -12.37 11.49
C LEU A 151 -7.95 -11.84 10.21
N SER A 152 -8.72 -10.75 10.28
CA SER A 152 -9.30 -10.10 9.09
C SER A 152 -8.23 -9.72 8.07
N ARG A 153 -7.09 -9.18 8.52
CA ARG A 153 -5.99 -8.80 7.64
C ARG A 153 -5.40 -10.00 6.93
N VAL A 154 -5.13 -11.07 7.66
CA VAL A 154 -4.60 -12.32 7.09
C VAL A 154 -5.58 -12.91 6.07
N ILE A 155 -6.88 -12.95 6.37
CA ILE A 155 -7.90 -13.47 5.45
C ILE A 155 -7.90 -12.67 4.14
N VAL A 156 -7.96 -11.33 4.22
CA VAL A 156 -7.94 -10.46 3.03
C VAL A 156 -6.65 -10.65 2.24
N ASP A 157 -5.50 -10.61 2.91
CA ASP A 157 -4.19 -10.69 2.25
C ASP A 157 -3.97 -12.04 1.56
N VAL A 158 -4.28 -13.14 2.25
CA VAL A 158 -4.20 -14.49 1.66
C VAL A 158 -5.15 -14.64 0.48
N SER A 159 -6.37 -14.11 0.58
CA SER A 159 -7.35 -14.17 -0.52
C SER A 159 -6.84 -13.45 -1.76
N LEU A 160 -6.29 -12.24 -1.59
CA LEU A 160 -5.73 -11.44 -2.69
C LEU A 160 -4.51 -12.11 -3.32
N VAL A 161 -3.61 -12.66 -2.49
CA VAL A 161 -2.42 -13.40 -2.97
C VAL A 161 -2.83 -14.64 -3.76
N ILE A 162 -3.79 -15.44 -3.27
CA ILE A 162 -4.26 -16.65 -3.97
C ILE A 162 -4.84 -16.27 -5.33
N ILE A 163 -5.70 -15.24 -5.38
CA ILE A 163 -6.30 -14.79 -6.64
C ILE A 163 -5.21 -14.29 -7.59
N GLY A 164 -4.32 -13.39 -7.14
CA GLY A 164 -3.25 -12.86 -7.97
C GLY A 164 -2.32 -13.96 -8.52
N PHE A 165 -1.93 -14.92 -7.67
CA PHE A 165 -1.08 -16.05 -8.07
C PHE A 165 -1.79 -16.95 -9.08
N SER A 166 -3.09 -17.25 -8.88
CA SER A 166 -3.87 -18.05 -9.82
C SER A 166 -3.99 -17.41 -11.21
N LEU A 167 -3.85 -16.08 -11.29
CA LEU A 167 -3.84 -15.30 -12.53
C LEU A 167 -2.43 -15.10 -13.12
N GLY A 168 -1.41 -15.73 -12.54
CA GLY A 168 -0.03 -15.71 -13.06
C GLY A 168 0.89 -14.67 -12.42
N ALA A 169 0.46 -13.94 -11.38
CA ALA A 169 1.34 -13.05 -10.65
C ALA A 169 2.44 -13.85 -9.93
N GLY A 170 3.70 -13.45 -10.09
CA GLY A 170 4.83 -14.12 -9.45
C GLY A 170 4.84 -13.91 -7.93
N LEU A 171 5.01 -15.02 -7.18
CA LEU A 171 5.28 -14.98 -5.75
C LEU A 171 6.78 -15.07 -5.51
N GLY A 172 7.25 -14.40 -4.47
CA GLY A 172 8.66 -14.47 -4.09
C GLY A 172 8.92 -13.99 -2.67
N ILE A 173 10.20 -13.76 -2.37
CA ILE A 173 10.65 -13.38 -1.04
C ILE A 173 9.97 -12.09 -0.53
N ASN A 174 9.66 -11.15 -1.42
CA ASN A 174 8.95 -9.92 -1.03
C ASN A 174 7.54 -10.21 -0.55
N THR A 175 6.82 -11.15 -1.17
CA THR A 175 5.46 -11.51 -0.74
C THR A 175 5.47 -12.15 0.64
N VAL A 176 6.47 -12.99 0.93
CA VAL A 176 6.66 -13.57 2.26
C VAL A 176 7.02 -12.49 3.28
N ILE A 177 7.98 -11.61 2.96
CA ILE A 177 8.39 -10.52 3.86
C ILE A 177 7.20 -9.60 4.15
N THR A 178 6.46 -9.21 3.12
CA THR A 178 5.33 -8.29 3.28
C THR A 178 4.16 -8.92 4.05
N ALA A 179 3.90 -10.21 3.87
CA ALA A 179 2.83 -10.91 4.61
C ALA A 179 3.13 -11.06 6.11
N PHE A 180 4.38 -11.37 6.50
CA PHE A 180 4.70 -11.68 7.90
C PHE A 180 5.37 -10.54 8.67
N PHE A 181 6.17 -9.71 8.02
CA PHE A 181 7.07 -8.75 8.69
C PHE A 181 6.67 -7.29 8.48
N LEU A 182 5.82 -6.98 7.49
CA LEU A 182 5.44 -5.59 7.21
C LEU A 182 4.75 -4.91 8.40
N GLY A 183 3.90 -5.63 9.13
CA GLY A 183 3.22 -5.09 10.32
C GLY A 183 4.19 -4.56 11.38
N PRO A 184 5.14 -5.37 11.89
CA PRO A 184 6.19 -4.91 12.79
C PRO A 184 7.01 -3.74 12.26
N PHE A 185 7.38 -3.74 10.96
CA PHE A 185 8.14 -2.63 10.37
C PHE A 185 7.33 -1.33 10.31
N ILE A 186 6.05 -1.40 9.92
CA ILE A 186 5.16 -0.25 9.97
C ILE A 186 5.08 0.29 11.40
N GLN A 187 4.90 -0.58 12.41
CA GLN A 187 4.84 -0.13 13.80
C GLN A 187 6.13 0.54 14.27
N PHE A 188 7.29 0.02 13.86
CA PHE A 188 8.59 0.62 14.13
C PHE A 188 8.66 2.06 13.60
N PHE A 189 8.32 2.28 12.33
CA PHE A 189 8.32 3.62 11.73
C PHE A 189 7.24 4.53 12.34
N ARG A 190 6.06 3.98 12.67
CA ARG A 190 5.03 4.73 13.39
C ARG A 190 5.52 5.23 14.73
N ASN A 191 6.24 4.41 15.51
CA ASN A 191 6.81 4.84 16.78
C ASN A 191 7.87 5.95 16.63
N ILE A 192 8.61 5.96 15.51
CA ILE A 192 9.56 7.04 15.18
C ILE A 192 8.78 8.32 14.85
N PHE A 193 7.84 8.23 13.92
CA PHE A 193 7.08 9.40 13.50
C PHE A 193 6.13 9.91 14.58
N GLU A 194 5.61 9.08 15.48
CA GLU A 194 4.80 9.51 16.61
C GLU A 194 5.61 10.39 17.58
N LYS A 195 6.91 10.09 17.75
CA LYS A 195 7.83 10.91 18.55
C LYS A 195 8.10 12.27 17.88
N ASP A 196 8.35 12.28 16.56
CA ASP A 196 8.68 13.50 15.81
C ASP A 196 7.45 14.36 15.48
N LEU A 197 6.28 13.74 15.27
CA LEU A 197 5.02 14.44 15.03
C LEU A 197 4.42 15.07 16.30
N ASN A 198 5.04 14.85 17.49
CA ASN A 198 4.65 15.34 18.81
C ASN A 198 3.22 15.90 18.84
N THR A 199 2.30 14.96 18.68
CA THR A 199 0.88 15.20 18.42
C THR A 199 0.16 15.64 19.70
N LYS A 200 0.77 16.51 20.50
CA LYS A 200 0.02 17.34 21.46
C LYS A 200 -1.01 18.20 20.70
N ALA A 201 -0.72 18.63 19.47
CA ALA A 201 -1.65 19.43 18.68
C ALA A 201 -2.88 18.68 18.11
N LEU A 202 -2.88 17.34 17.96
CA LEU A 202 -4.10 16.59 17.57
C LEU A 202 -4.80 15.89 18.74
N ARG A 203 -4.15 15.72 19.90
CA ARG A 203 -4.80 15.23 21.13
C ARG A 203 -5.78 16.25 21.75
N TYR A 204 -5.58 17.55 21.55
CA TYR A 204 -6.51 18.57 22.03
C TYR A 204 -7.85 18.64 21.26
N ALA A 205 -7.99 17.94 20.12
CA ALA A 205 -9.19 17.99 19.28
C ALA A 205 -10.20 16.84 19.52
N THR A 206 -9.91 15.92 20.47
CA THR A 206 -10.80 14.78 20.80
C THR A 206 -11.53 14.95 22.15
N LYS A 207 -11.46 16.14 22.76
CA LYS A 207 -12.42 16.58 23.78
C LYS A 207 -13.25 17.73 23.23
N LYS A 208 -14.28 17.39 22.46
CA LYS A 208 -15.53 18.14 22.48
C LYS A 208 -16.68 17.22 22.13
#